data_AF-A0A939XP03-F1
#
_entry.id   AF-A0A939XP03-F1
#
_cell.length_a   1.000
_cell.length_b   1.000
_cell.length_c   1.000
_cell.angle_alpha   90.00
_cell.angle_beta   90.00
_cell.angle_gamma   90.00
#
_symmetry.space_group_name_H-M   'P 1'
#
loop_
_entity.id
_entity.type
_entity.pdbx_description
1 polymer ?
#
loop_
_entity_poly.entity_id
_entity_poly.type
_entity_poly.pdbx_seq_one_letter_code
_entity_poly.pdbx_strand_id
1 'polypeptide(L)'
;MEKESNSFMDYLKAWGRFFISRYFIKNICIFIATVLLFVLLITQGLKWYTHHTEKISVPAVEGMTVAEAKKAIVERGLVPVVNDSTYECSSKSVKPGQIIPGGQQPTPGYQVKKGRKIYLTYLSYTKQPAIMPNINGESVETAKSLILGAGLIPGKITEREHPHKGLVLEARFNGAKVSAGKQLFKGDIIDLTIGKGEDDDATSPYSEGGNSDTDIFNQSDDSDPDEF
;
A
#
# COMPACT_ATOMS: atom_id res chain seq x y z
N MET A 1 11.94 -47.42 73.52
CA MET A 1 11.75 -46.31 72.56
C MET A 1 12.68 -45.11 72.80
N GLU A 2 13.30 -44.96 73.98
CA GLU A 2 14.10 -43.77 74.31
C GLU A 2 15.52 -43.73 73.69
N LYS A 3 16.12 -44.91 73.40
CA LYS A 3 17.47 -45.01 72.82
C LYS A 3 17.55 -44.55 71.34
N GLU A 4 16.47 -44.69 70.58
CA GLU A 4 16.45 -44.27 69.17
C GLU A 4 16.26 -42.76 69.02
N SER A 5 15.50 -42.12 69.92
CA SER A 5 15.32 -40.67 69.97
C SER A 5 16.64 -39.92 70.20
N ASN A 6 17.45 -40.40 71.15
CA ASN A 6 18.73 -39.77 71.49
C ASN A 6 19.77 -39.91 70.36
N SER A 7 19.76 -41.05 69.67
CA SER A 7 20.61 -41.29 68.49
C SER A 7 20.26 -40.32 67.35
N PHE A 8 18.98 -40.16 67.01
CA PHE A 8 18.53 -39.25 65.96
C PHE A 8 18.84 -37.77 66.27
N MET A 9 18.66 -37.34 67.52
CA MET A 9 19.01 -35.99 67.96
C MET A 9 20.51 -35.72 67.94
N ASP A 10 21.35 -36.73 68.19
CA ASP A 10 22.81 -36.62 68.08
C ASP A 10 23.26 -36.52 66.61
N TYR A 11 22.60 -37.23 65.68
CA TYR A 11 22.83 -37.03 64.24
C TYR A 11 22.42 -35.64 63.76
N LEU A 12 21.28 -35.11 64.24
CA LEU A 12 20.84 -33.74 63.93
C LEU A 12 21.83 -32.68 64.46
N LYS A 13 22.36 -32.87 65.67
CA LYS A 13 23.38 -31.97 66.24
C LYS A 13 24.73 -32.09 65.52
N ALA A 14 25.15 -33.31 65.15
CA ALA A 14 26.37 -33.56 64.39
C ALA A 14 26.29 -32.97 62.98
N TRP A 15 25.14 -33.08 62.31
CA TRP A 15 24.85 -32.42 61.05
C TRP A 15 24.83 -30.89 61.20
N GLY A 16 24.16 -30.35 62.22
CA GLY A 16 24.16 -28.91 62.47
C GLY A 16 25.57 -28.33 62.64
N ARG A 17 26.46 -29.04 63.36
CA ARG A 17 27.85 -28.63 63.54
C ARG A 17 28.70 -28.72 62.26
N PHE A 18 28.31 -29.57 61.32
CA PHE A 18 28.90 -29.67 59.99
C PHE A 18 28.48 -28.51 59.07
N PHE A 19 27.19 -28.13 59.05
CA PHE A 19 26.68 -26.97 58.31
C PHE A 19 27.20 -25.62 58.84
N ILE A 20 27.66 -25.58 60.10
CA ILE A 20 28.24 -24.38 60.75
C ILE A 20 29.77 -24.37 60.73
N SER A 21 30.40 -25.39 60.14
CA SER A 21 31.85 -25.41 59.98
C SER A 21 32.34 -24.21 59.16
N ARG A 22 33.44 -23.59 59.61
CA ARG A 22 34.07 -22.44 58.94
C ARG A 22 34.40 -22.72 57.47
N TYR A 23 34.68 -23.97 57.12
CA TYR A 23 34.94 -24.39 55.73
C TYR A 23 33.67 -24.53 54.90
N PHE A 24 32.59 -25.04 55.50
CA PHE A 24 31.30 -25.18 54.83
C PHE A 24 30.70 -23.81 54.51
N ILE A 25 30.71 -22.88 55.48
CA ILE A 25 30.25 -21.50 55.27
C ILE A 25 31.12 -20.77 54.25
N LYS A 26 32.46 -20.96 54.24
CA LYS A 26 33.33 -20.37 53.22
C LYS A 26 32.99 -20.87 51.81
N ASN A 27 32.80 -22.18 51.63
CA ASN A 27 32.44 -22.76 50.33
C ASN A 27 31.05 -22.31 49.88
N ILE A 28 30.07 -22.19 50.79
CA ILE A 28 28.73 -21.70 50.43
C ILE A 28 28.74 -20.21 50.05
N CYS A 29 29.54 -19.38 50.74
CA CYS A 29 29.74 -17.99 50.36
C CYS A 29 30.43 -17.86 49.00
N ILE A 30 31.46 -18.69 48.72
CA ILE A 30 32.13 -18.72 47.41
C ILE A 30 31.14 -19.16 46.33
N PHE A 31 30.34 -20.19 46.56
CA PHE A 31 29.32 -20.66 45.62
C PHE A 31 28.30 -19.56 45.32
N ILE A 32 27.75 -18.91 46.35
CA ILE A 32 26.80 -17.79 46.20
C ILE A 32 27.45 -16.63 45.44
N ALA A 33 28.70 -16.27 45.75
CA ALA A 33 29.43 -15.22 45.05
C ALA A 33 29.66 -15.57 43.58
N THR A 34 29.96 -16.84 43.28
CA THR A 34 30.17 -17.32 41.90
C THR A 34 28.86 -17.29 41.11
N VAL A 35 27.75 -17.71 41.71
CA VAL A 35 26.41 -17.63 41.10
C VAL A 35 26.03 -16.17 40.86
N LEU A 36 26.25 -15.28 41.83
CA LEU A 36 25.99 -13.84 41.66
C LEU A 36 26.84 -13.25 40.53
N LEU A 37 28.13 -13.57 40.47
CA LEU A 37 29.03 -13.17 39.38
C LEU A 37 28.47 -13.65 38.03
N PHE A 38 28.04 -14.90 37.94
CA PHE A 38 27.52 -15.49 36.72
C PHE A 38 26.20 -14.83 36.29
N VAL A 39 25.29 -14.55 37.22
CA VAL A 39 24.05 -13.81 36.97
C VAL A 39 24.35 -12.38 36.51
N LEU A 40 25.34 -11.71 37.12
CA LEU A 40 25.77 -10.37 36.68
C LEU A 40 26.39 -10.41 35.27
N LEU A 41 27.23 -11.39 34.96
CA LEU A 41 27.79 -11.58 33.62
C LEU A 41 26.69 -11.88 32.58
N ILE A 42 25.72 -12.72 32.91
CA ILE A 42 24.58 -13.02 32.04
C ILE A 42 23.73 -11.76 31.83
N THR A 43 23.41 -11.00 32.88
CA THR A 43 22.58 -9.79 32.74
C THR A 43 23.31 -8.67 32.00
N GLN A 44 24.61 -8.48 32.21
CA GLN A 44 25.42 -7.52 31.45
C GLN A 44 25.64 -7.98 30.00
N GLY A 45 25.87 -9.27 29.78
CA GLY A 45 25.96 -9.90 28.47
C GLY A 45 24.65 -9.81 27.70
N LEU A 46 23.51 -10.04 28.37
CA LEU A 46 22.19 -9.81 27.79
C LEU A 46 22.04 -8.34 27.41
N LYS A 47 22.35 -7.38 28.27
CA LYS A 47 22.27 -5.95 27.93
C LYS A 47 23.11 -5.57 26.71
N TRP A 48 24.30 -6.15 26.55
CA TRP A 48 25.14 -5.94 25.38
C TRP A 48 24.52 -6.62 24.14
N TYR A 49 24.11 -7.87 24.26
CA TYR A 49 23.56 -8.67 23.16
C TYR A 49 22.19 -8.17 22.67
N THR A 50 21.31 -7.74 23.57
CA THR A 50 19.99 -7.20 23.17
C THR A 50 20.08 -5.85 22.51
N HIS A 51 21.25 -5.17 22.53
CA HIS A 51 21.43 -3.86 21.90
C HIS A 51 20.14 -3.03 22.08
N HIS A 52 19.87 -2.57 23.31
CA HIS A 52 18.82 -1.58 23.56
C HIS A 52 19.20 -0.28 22.81
N THR A 53 19.12 -0.32 21.49
CA THR A 53 19.62 0.69 20.59
C THR A 53 18.48 1.65 20.38
N GLU A 54 18.59 2.73 21.15
CA GLU A 54 18.11 4.08 20.88
C GLU A 54 16.97 4.12 19.88
N LYS A 55 15.77 4.23 20.44
CA LYS A 55 14.59 4.58 19.68
C LYS A 55 14.83 5.97 19.09
N ILE A 56 14.95 6.04 17.78
CA ILE A 56 15.14 7.30 17.04
C ILE A 56 13.75 7.82 16.72
N SER A 57 13.47 9.07 17.08
CA SER A 57 12.23 9.72 16.67
C SER A 57 12.27 10.04 15.18
N VAL A 58 11.24 9.64 14.46
CA VAL A 58 11.07 9.90 13.04
C VAL A 58 10.91 11.41 12.82
N PRO A 59 11.77 12.07 12.03
CA PRO A 59 11.63 13.50 11.74
C PRO A 59 10.38 13.75 10.88
N ALA A 60 9.74 14.90 11.11
CA ALA A 60 8.70 15.40 10.21
C ALA A 60 9.35 15.96 8.95
N VAL A 61 9.07 15.34 7.79
CA VAL A 61 9.58 15.79 6.48
C VAL A 61 8.46 16.23 5.53
N GLU A 62 7.24 16.38 6.04
CA GLU A 62 6.09 16.87 5.27
C GLU A 62 6.35 18.30 4.76
N GLY A 63 5.98 18.58 3.50
CA GLY A 63 6.21 19.88 2.87
C GLY A 63 7.67 20.18 2.47
N MET A 64 8.63 19.34 2.88
CA MET A 64 10.01 19.45 2.40
C MET A 64 10.14 18.90 0.97
N THR A 65 11.16 19.36 0.24
CA THR A 65 11.52 18.73 -1.03
C THR A 65 12.06 17.32 -0.81
N VAL A 66 11.93 16.44 -1.81
CA VAL A 66 12.48 15.06 -1.73
C VAL A 66 13.97 15.06 -1.38
N ALA A 67 14.74 16.04 -1.86
CA ALA A 67 16.18 16.14 -1.58
C ALA A 67 16.47 16.52 -0.12
N GLU A 68 15.76 17.51 0.42
CA GLU A 68 15.91 17.94 1.82
C GLU A 68 15.45 16.85 2.79
N ALA A 69 14.33 16.21 2.50
CA ALA A 69 13.79 15.12 3.30
C ALA A 69 14.75 13.93 3.38
N LYS A 70 15.37 13.56 2.25
CA LYS A 70 16.40 12.51 2.22
C LYS A 70 17.56 12.84 3.15
N LYS A 71 18.05 14.09 3.12
CA LYS A 71 19.14 14.54 4.01
C LYS A 71 18.73 14.45 5.47
N ALA A 72 17.57 15.00 5.84
CA ALA A 72 17.07 14.99 7.22
C ALA A 72 16.89 13.57 7.78
N ILE A 73 16.46 12.61 6.95
CA ILE A 73 16.27 11.20 7.34
C ILE A 73 17.62 10.51 7.53
N VAL A 74 18.58 10.75 6.61
CA VAL A 74 19.92 10.16 6.68
C VAL A 74 20.70 10.69 7.89
N GLU A 75 20.58 11.97 8.22
CA GLU A 75 21.18 12.58 9.42
C GLU A 75 20.71 11.91 10.72
N ARG A 76 19.47 11.39 10.74
CA ARG A 76 18.91 10.62 11.86
C ARG A 76 19.28 9.14 11.82
N GLY A 77 20.11 8.69 10.89
CA GLY A 77 20.51 7.28 10.76
C GLY A 77 19.37 6.36 10.27
N LEU A 78 18.40 6.93 9.55
CA LEU A 78 17.27 6.24 8.93
C LEU A 78 17.50 6.11 7.41
N VAL A 79 16.76 5.22 6.75
CA VAL A 79 16.92 4.97 5.31
C VAL A 79 15.71 5.52 4.55
N PRO A 80 15.85 6.60 3.76
CA PRO A 80 14.75 7.11 2.96
C PRO A 80 14.50 6.21 1.74
N VAL A 81 13.24 5.83 1.51
CA VAL A 81 12.78 5.11 0.32
C VAL A 81 11.65 5.90 -0.31
N VAL A 82 11.83 6.31 -1.56
CA VAL A 82 10.76 6.97 -2.32
C VAL A 82 9.92 5.86 -2.93
N ASN A 83 8.67 5.70 -2.46
CA ASN A 83 7.83 4.57 -2.85
C ASN A 83 6.89 4.94 -3.98
N ASP A 84 6.29 6.13 -3.92
CA ASP A 84 5.22 6.50 -4.83
C ASP A 84 5.19 8.01 -5.08
N SER A 85 4.57 8.39 -6.19
CA SER A 85 4.25 9.76 -6.54
C SER A 85 2.75 9.86 -6.76
N THR A 86 2.05 10.61 -5.92
CA THR A 86 0.63 10.88 -6.15
C THR A 86 0.48 12.21 -6.88
N TYR A 87 -0.58 12.35 -7.65
CA TYR A 87 -1.01 13.63 -8.21
C TYR A 87 -2.34 14.01 -7.59
N GLU A 88 -2.31 14.93 -6.63
CA GLU A 88 -3.51 15.51 -6.04
C GLU A 88 -3.69 16.95 -6.53
N CYS A 89 -4.67 17.17 -7.42
CA CYS A 89 -5.07 18.50 -7.88
C CYS A 89 -5.66 19.39 -6.77
N SER A 90 -6.06 18.80 -5.63
CA SER A 90 -6.87 19.48 -4.62
C SER A 90 -6.04 20.06 -3.46
N SER A 91 -4.80 19.62 -3.27
CA SER A 91 -3.98 20.06 -2.14
C SER A 91 -3.35 21.43 -2.40
N LYS A 92 -4.12 22.50 -2.21
CA LYS A 92 -3.68 23.91 -2.35
C LYS A 92 -2.44 24.29 -1.52
N SER A 93 -2.06 23.45 -0.55
CA SER A 93 -0.98 23.71 0.41
C SER A 93 0.37 23.10 0.02
N VAL A 94 0.46 22.20 -0.96
CA VAL A 94 1.66 21.43 -1.28
C VAL A 94 2.12 21.70 -2.71
N LYS A 95 3.38 22.05 -2.89
CA LYS A 95 3.96 22.28 -4.22
C LYS A 95 4.41 20.95 -4.84
N PRO A 96 4.36 20.82 -6.18
CA PRO A 96 4.95 19.67 -6.86
C PRO A 96 6.41 19.45 -6.46
N GLY A 97 6.78 18.19 -6.22
CA GLY A 97 8.09 17.76 -5.72
C GLY A 97 8.28 17.83 -4.21
N GLN A 98 7.25 18.24 -3.46
CA GLN A 98 7.23 18.16 -2.00
C GLN A 98 6.56 16.87 -1.51
N ILE A 99 6.89 16.47 -0.30
CA ILE A 99 6.24 15.33 0.38
C ILE A 99 4.84 15.74 0.81
N ILE A 100 3.86 14.90 0.47
CA ILE A 100 2.46 15.15 0.83
C ILE A 100 2.23 14.94 2.34
N PRO A 101 1.30 15.67 2.97
CA PRO A 101 0.85 15.41 4.34
C PRO A 101 0.36 13.96 4.47
N GLY A 102 0.83 13.21 5.46
CA GLY A 102 0.50 11.79 5.61
C GLY A 102 1.16 10.86 4.58
N GLY A 103 1.99 11.38 3.66
CA GLY A 103 2.76 10.58 2.70
C GLY A 103 4.03 9.96 3.28
N GLN A 104 4.18 9.98 4.59
CA GLN A 104 5.33 9.45 5.29
C GLN A 104 4.92 8.26 6.15
N GLN A 105 5.57 7.11 5.91
CA GLN A 105 5.36 5.91 6.72
C GLN A 105 6.70 5.38 7.25
N PRO A 106 6.88 5.24 8.58
CA PRO A 106 5.94 5.52 9.67
C PRO A 106 5.69 7.02 9.92
N THR A 107 4.59 7.34 10.60
CA THR A 107 4.17 8.71 10.94
C THR A 107 5.27 9.47 11.69
N PRO A 108 5.44 10.78 11.46
CA PRO A 108 6.37 11.62 12.22
C PRO A 108 6.20 11.47 13.74
N GLY A 109 7.31 11.55 14.48
CA GLY A 109 7.31 11.43 15.94
C GLY A 109 7.29 9.99 16.46
N TYR A 110 6.98 8.99 15.62
CA TYR A 110 7.10 7.58 16.05
C TYR A 110 8.53 7.21 16.34
N GLN A 111 8.68 6.28 17.28
CA GLN A 111 9.96 5.78 17.73
C GLN A 111 10.32 4.50 16.96
N VAL A 112 11.36 4.58 16.14
CA VAL A 112 11.82 3.48 15.29
C VAL A 112 13.25 3.08 15.65
N LYS A 113 13.62 1.83 15.32
CA LYS A 113 15.00 1.38 15.43
C LYS A 113 15.85 2.03 14.33
N LYS A 114 17.14 2.21 14.61
CA LYS A 114 18.13 2.67 13.62
C LYS A 114 18.08 1.82 12.34
N GLY A 115 18.28 2.44 11.18
CA GLY A 115 18.25 1.75 9.89
C GLY A 115 16.85 1.38 9.38
N ARG A 116 15.77 1.85 10.03
CA ARG A 116 14.41 1.66 9.52
C ARG A 116 14.24 2.40 8.18
N LYS A 117 13.61 1.70 7.22
CA LYS A 117 13.15 2.30 5.97
C LYS A 117 11.96 3.22 6.23
N ILE A 118 12.08 4.46 5.80
CA ILE A 118 11.02 5.47 5.83
C ILE A 118 10.52 5.62 4.39
N TYR A 119 9.28 5.24 4.16
CA TYR A 119 8.65 5.38 2.86
C TYR A 119 8.09 6.79 2.72
N LEU A 120 8.41 7.41 1.58
CA LEU A 120 8.01 8.75 1.24
C LEU A 120 7.18 8.73 -0.04
N THR A 121 6.06 9.42 0.01
CA THR A 121 5.19 9.74 -1.11
C THR A 121 5.29 11.23 -1.38
N TYR A 122 5.61 11.59 -2.62
CA TYR A 122 5.72 12.99 -3.03
C TYR A 122 4.62 13.37 -4.03
N LEU A 123 4.35 14.66 -4.12
CA LEU A 123 3.43 15.20 -5.11
C LEU A 123 4.15 15.25 -6.47
N SER A 124 3.67 14.50 -7.45
CA SER A 124 4.27 14.46 -8.79
C SER A 124 4.07 15.78 -9.52
N TYR A 125 5.07 16.16 -10.34
CA TYR A 125 4.98 17.28 -11.27
C TYR A 125 4.06 17.00 -12.45
N THR A 126 3.84 15.73 -12.79
CA THR A 126 3.18 15.33 -14.02
C THR A 126 1.86 14.64 -13.70
N LYS A 127 0.78 15.12 -14.33
CA LYS A 127 -0.51 14.43 -14.32
C LYS A 127 -0.36 13.02 -14.91
N GLN A 128 -1.14 12.06 -14.43
CA GLN A 128 -1.16 10.73 -15.02
C GLN A 128 -1.56 10.81 -16.50
N PRO A 129 -0.81 10.19 -17.43
CA PRO A 129 -1.18 10.21 -18.84
C PRO A 129 -2.46 9.40 -19.06
N ALA A 130 -3.29 9.88 -19.98
CA ALA A 130 -4.48 9.23 -20.49
C ALA A 130 -4.42 9.23 -22.02
N ILE A 131 -4.96 8.20 -22.67
CA ILE A 131 -4.99 8.13 -24.13
C ILE A 131 -6.41 8.44 -24.56
N MET A 132 -6.56 9.33 -25.55
CA MET A 132 -7.87 9.62 -26.12
C MET A 132 -8.45 8.35 -26.79
N PRO A 133 -9.60 7.83 -26.33
CA PRO A 133 -10.25 6.70 -26.98
C PRO A 133 -10.80 7.11 -28.34
N ASN A 134 -11.02 6.13 -29.22
CA ASN A 134 -11.75 6.38 -30.45
C ASN A 134 -13.25 6.49 -30.14
N ILE A 135 -13.82 7.67 -30.37
CA ILE A 135 -15.24 7.97 -30.12
C ILE A 135 -15.95 8.53 -31.35
N ASN A 136 -15.26 8.63 -32.49
CA ASN A 136 -15.85 9.19 -33.70
C ASN A 136 -16.85 8.17 -34.28
N GLY A 137 -18.08 8.60 -34.54
CA GLY A 137 -19.16 7.74 -35.00
C GLY A 137 -19.88 6.97 -33.90
N GLU A 138 -19.48 7.12 -32.64
CA GLU A 138 -20.15 6.50 -31.50
C GLU A 138 -21.35 7.32 -31.03
N SER A 139 -22.28 6.67 -30.33
CA SER A 139 -23.35 7.35 -29.59
C SER A 139 -22.77 8.21 -28.47
N VAL A 140 -23.43 9.34 -28.16
CA VAL A 140 -23.04 10.24 -27.07
C VAL A 140 -22.82 9.49 -25.74
N GLU A 141 -23.68 8.54 -25.41
CA GLU A 141 -23.60 7.79 -24.15
C GLU A 141 -22.42 6.82 -24.11
N THR A 142 -22.16 6.13 -25.23
CA THR A 142 -20.97 5.28 -25.40
C THR A 142 -19.70 6.11 -25.32
N ALA A 143 -19.65 7.25 -26.01
CA ALA A 143 -18.52 8.16 -26.00
C ALA A 143 -18.22 8.69 -24.58
N LYS A 144 -19.25 9.10 -23.82
CA LYS A 144 -19.10 9.51 -22.41
C LYS A 144 -18.47 8.39 -21.58
N SER A 145 -18.96 7.16 -21.74
CA SER A 145 -18.46 6.00 -21.00
C SER A 145 -17.00 5.69 -21.33
N LEU A 146 -16.63 5.77 -22.61
CA LEU A 146 -15.25 5.59 -23.07
C LEU A 146 -14.31 6.68 -22.52
N ILE A 147 -14.75 7.95 -22.54
CA ILE A 147 -13.99 9.09 -22.01
C ILE A 147 -13.77 8.92 -20.50
N LEU A 148 -14.82 8.59 -19.75
CA LEU A 148 -14.72 8.33 -18.31
C LEU A 148 -13.82 7.14 -18.00
N GLY A 149 -13.95 6.05 -18.77
CA GLY A 149 -13.09 4.86 -18.65
C GLY A 149 -11.62 5.16 -18.93
N ALA A 150 -11.32 6.09 -19.83
CA ALA A 150 -9.95 6.58 -20.09
C ALA A 150 -9.42 7.53 -19.01
N GLY A 151 -10.22 7.90 -18.01
CA GLY A 151 -9.87 8.85 -16.95
C GLY A 151 -9.93 10.33 -17.39
N LEU A 152 -10.64 10.61 -18.49
CA LEU A 152 -10.94 11.95 -18.99
C LEU A 152 -12.33 12.38 -18.51
N ILE A 153 -12.64 13.67 -18.58
CA ILE A 153 -13.93 14.23 -18.13
C ILE A 153 -14.74 14.67 -19.34
N PRO A 154 -15.98 14.18 -19.54
CA PRO A 154 -16.85 14.69 -20.60
C PRO A 154 -17.24 16.14 -20.31
N GLY A 155 -17.00 17.01 -21.28
CA GLY A 155 -17.22 18.45 -21.21
C GLY A 155 -18.53 18.88 -21.85
N LYS A 156 -18.50 20.04 -22.51
CA LYS A 156 -19.65 20.62 -23.18
C LYS A 156 -19.99 19.84 -24.44
N ILE A 157 -21.27 19.60 -24.65
CA ILE A 157 -21.81 19.04 -25.90
C ILE A 157 -22.27 20.21 -26.78
N THR A 158 -21.80 20.22 -28.03
CA THR A 158 -22.19 21.19 -29.06
C THR A 158 -22.79 20.44 -30.22
N GLU A 159 -23.84 20.98 -30.83
CA GLU A 159 -24.52 20.33 -31.95
C GLU A 159 -24.08 20.97 -33.28
N ARG A 160 -23.94 20.14 -34.32
CA ARG A 160 -23.69 20.57 -35.71
C ARG A 160 -24.66 19.87 -36.65
N GLU A 161 -25.07 20.54 -37.71
CA GLU A 161 -25.85 19.93 -38.80
C GLU A 161 -25.11 18.72 -39.37
N HIS A 162 -25.79 17.57 -39.34
CA HIS A 162 -25.27 16.28 -39.78
C HIS A 162 -26.47 15.34 -39.99
N PRO A 163 -26.46 14.43 -41.00
CA PRO A 163 -27.60 13.58 -41.30
C PRO A 163 -28.01 12.65 -40.14
N HIS A 164 -27.04 12.20 -39.34
CA HIS A 164 -27.30 11.30 -38.22
C HIS A 164 -27.34 12.05 -36.88
N LYS A 165 -28.44 11.87 -36.13
CA LYS A 165 -28.65 12.45 -34.80
C LYS A 165 -27.88 11.68 -33.73
N GLY A 166 -27.28 12.41 -32.78
CA GLY A 166 -26.67 11.82 -31.58
C GLY A 166 -25.35 11.07 -31.81
N LEU A 167 -24.79 11.10 -33.03
CA LEU A 167 -23.45 10.59 -33.29
C LEU A 167 -22.39 11.64 -32.95
N VAL A 168 -21.31 11.21 -32.31
CA VAL A 168 -20.15 12.06 -32.05
C VAL A 168 -19.34 12.23 -33.32
N LEU A 169 -19.21 13.48 -33.76
CA LEU A 169 -18.47 13.85 -34.97
C LEU A 169 -17.02 14.20 -34.66
N GLU A 170 -16.81 14.94 -33.58
CA GLU A 170 -15.51 15.47 -33.20
C GLU A 170 -15.36 15.58 -31.69
N ALA A 171 -14.16 15.28 -31.20
CA ALA A 171 -13.71 15.60 -29.86
C ALA A 171 -12.85 16.86 -29.87
N ARG A 172 -13.01 17.72 -28.87
CA ARG A 172 -12.21 18.95 -28.71
C ARG A 172 -11.63 19.04 -27.30
N PHE A 173 -10.38 19.45 -27.21
CA PHE A 173 -9.69 19.78 -25.96
C PHE A 173 -9.20 21.22 -26.03
N ASN A 174 -9.60 22.06 -25.07
CA ASN A 174 -9.28 23.49 -25.05
C ASN A 174 -9.57 24.20 -26.39
N GLY A 175 -10.69 23.84 -27.03
CA GLY A 175 -11.10 24.39 -28.33
C GLY A 175 -10.42 23.80 -29.57
N ALA A 176 -9.36 22.99 -29.42
CA ALA A 176 -8.67 22.34 -30.53
C ALA A 176 -9.19 20.91 -30.76
N LYS A 177 -9.30 20.49 -32.04
CA LYS A 177 -9.70 19.11 -32.39
C LYS A 177 -8.67 18.10 -31.87
N VAL A 178 -9.16 17.02 -31.28
CA VAL A 178 -8.34 15.92 -30.78
C VAL A 178 -8.71 14.63 -31.50
N SER A 179 -7.69 13.93 -32.00
CA SER A 179 -7.82 12.61 -32.59
C SER A 179 -7.67 11.52 -31.53
N ALA A 180 -8.24 10.35 -31.82
CA ALA A 180 -7.98 9.12 -31.07
C ALA A 180 -6.46 8.85 -31.01
N GLY A 181 -6.01 8.25 -29.91
CA GLY A 181 -4.59 7.94 -29.68
C GLY A 181 -3.74 9.12 -29.20
N LYS A 182 -4.26 10.36 -29.19
CA LYS A 182 -3.55 11.50 -28.63
C LYS A 182 -3.33 11.29 -27.13
N GLN A 183 -2.10 11.54 -26.68
CA GLN A 183 -1.78 11.55 -25.25
C GLN A 183 -2.32 12.84 -24.62
N LEU A 184 -3.17 12.64 -23.62
CA LEU A 184 -3.78 13.65 -22.76
C LEU A 184 -3.44 13.33 -21.30
N PHE A 185 -3.99 14.08 -20.37
CA PHE A 185 -3.83 13.82 -18.95
C PHE A 185 -5.16 13.49 -18.28
N LYS A 186 -5.13 12.63 -17.26
CA LYS A 186 -6.33 12.35 -16.46
C LYS A 186 -6.91 13.65 -15.88
N GLY A 187 -8.23 13.75 -15.93
CA GLY A 187 -8.97 14.94 -15.51
C GLY A 187 -9.03 16.06 -16.56
N ASP A 188 -8.46 15.88 -17.75
CA ASP A 188 -8.66 16.80 -18.87
C ASP A 188 -10.10 16.73 -19.38
N ILE A 189 -10.68 17.89 -19.70
CA ILE A 189 -12.07 18.04 -20.13
C ILE A 189 -12.15 17.96 -21.65
N ILE A 190 -13.00 17.08 -22.17
CA ILE A 190 -13.19 16.85 -23.60
C ILE A 190 -14.60 17.27 -24.02
N ASP A 191 -14.67 18.34 -24.81
CA ASP A 191 -15.91 18.80 -25.40
C ASP A 191 -16.27 17.94 -26.62
N LEU A 192 -17.55 17.63 -26.77
CA LEU A 192 -18.05 16.78 -27.85
C LEU A 192 -18.86 17.61 -28.83
N THR A 193 -18.63 17.41 -30.12
CA THR A 193 -19.52 17.90 -31.17
C THR A 193 -20.34 16.73 -31.71
N ILE A 194 -21.66 16.83 -31.61
CA ILE A 194 -22.60 15.79 -32.01
C ILE A 194 -23.43 16.23 -33.22
N GLY A 195 -23.93 15.26 -33.98
CA GLY A 195 -24.85 15.51 -35.09
C GLY A 195 -26.26 15.83 -34.62
N LYS A 196 -26.83 16.91 -35.15
CA LYS A 196 -28.22 17.36 -34.90
C LYS A 196 -29.23 16.77 -35.90
N GLY A 197 -28.96 15.58 -36.45
CA GLY A 197 -29.77 15.01 -37.54
C GLY A 197 -31.27 15.11 -37.33
N GLU A 198 -32.00 15.16 -38.45
CA GLU A 198 -33.44 15.05 -38.45
C GLU A 198 -33.81 13.64 -37.97
N ASP A 199 -34.84 13.57 -37.13
CA ASP A 199 -35.38 12.31 -36.60
C ASP A 199 -36.02 11.52 -37.76
N ASP A 200 -35.19 10.82 -38.53
CA ASP A 200 -35.64 9.72 -39.36
C ASP A 200 -35.41 8.44 -38.57
N ASP A 201 -36.49 7.95 -37.98
CA ASP A 201 -36.64 6.79 -37.10
C ASP A 201 -36.29 5.44 -37.76
N ALA A 202 -35.42 5.42 -38.77
CA ALA A 202 -35.07 4.23 -39.52
C ALA A 202 -33.59 4.21 -39.86
N THR A 203 -32.94 3.14 -39.39
CA THR A 203 -31.61 2.68 -39.83
C THR A 203 -30.42 3.32 -39.12
N SER A 204 -30.19 2.91 -37.86
CA SER A 204 -28.82 2.72 -37.36
C SER A 204 -28.22 1.47 -38.02
N PRO A 205 -27.15 1.55 -38.84
CA PRO A 205 -26.55 0.38 -39.47
C PRO A 205 -25.54 -0.34 -38.57
N TYR A 206 -25.30 0.12 -37.34
CA TYR A 206 -24.33 -0.47 -36.42
C TYR A 206 -25.02 -1.31 -35.34
N SER A 207 -25.75 -2.35 -35.79
CA SER A 207 -26.18 -3.48 -34.95
C SER A 207 -25.96 -4.78 -35.73
N GLU A 208 -24.71 -5.06 -36.13
CA GLU A 208 -24.34 -6.41 -36.54
C GLU A 208 -22.84 -6.62 -36.31
N GLY A 209 -22.53 -7.47 -35.34
CA GLY A 209 -21.16 -7.77 -34.90
C GLY A 209 -21.11 -8.42 -33.52
N GLY A 210 -22.11 -9.22 -33.17
CA GLY A 210 -22.11 -10.09 -31.99
C GLY A 210 -21.81 -11.52 -32.43
N ASN A 211 -20.67 -12.05 -31.99
CA ASN A 211 -20.13 -13.38 -32.23
C ASN A 211 -21.17 -14.52 -32.32
N SER A 212 -21.05 -15.31 -33.40
CA SER A 212 -21.49 -16.69 -33.47
C SER A 212 -20.44 -17.59 -32.82
N ASP A 213 -20.57 -17.93 -31.54
CA ASP A 213 -19.76 -18.99 -30.90
C ASP A 213 -20.46 -19.51 -29.63
N THR A 214 -21.49 -20.35 -29.81
CA THR A 214 -22.12 -21.28 -28.84
C THR A 214 -23.06 -22.16 -29.69
N ASP A 215 -22.99 -23.49 -29.81
CA ASP A 215 -22.40 -24.54 -29.01
C ASP A 215 -22.11 -25.76 -29.91
N ILE A 216 -20.85 -26.22 -29.92
CA ILE A 216 -20.52 -27.63 -30.23
C ILE A 216 -20.50 -28.35 -28.88
N PHE A 217 -20.99 -29.59 -28.86
CA PHE A 217 -21.13 -30.53 -27.74
C PHE A 217 -22.48 -30.51 -26.99
N ASN A 218 -23.45 -31.28 -27.50
CA ASN A 218 -23.84 -32.49 -26.78
C ASN A 218 -24.64 -33.43 -27.72
N GLN A 219 -23.94 -34.36 -28.35
CA GLN A 219 -24.55 -35.51 -28.99
C GLN A 219 -23.99 -36.76 -28.32
N SER A 220 -24.80 -37.35 -27.46
CA SER A 220 -24.64 -38.72 -27.00
C SER A 220 -26.04 -39.30 -26.90
N ASP A 221 -26.30 -40.21 -27.84
CA ASP A 221 -27.30 -41.27 -27.75
C ASP A 221 -27.35 -41.85 -26.34
N ASP A 222 -28.56 -42.19 -25.86
CA ASP A 222 -28.88 -43.60 -25.62
C ASP A 222 -30.27 -43.77 -25.00
N SER A 223 -30.99 -44.77 -25.56
CA SER A 223 -32.02 -45.62 -24.92
C SER A 223 -33.49 -45.18 -24.92
N ASP A 224 -34.19 -45.54 -25.99
CA ASP A 224 -35.53 -46.17 -25.91
C ASP A 224 -35.38 -47.61 -25.32
N PRO A 225 -36.39 -48.22 -24.67
CA PRO A 225 -37.74 -48.34 -25.25
C PRO A 225 -38.94 -48.28 -24.29
N ASP A 226 -40.07 -47.97 -24.91
CA ASP A 226 -41.44 -48.12 -24.41
C ASP A 226 -41.77 -49.56 -23.97
N GLU A 227 -42.43 -49.66 -22.82
CA GLU A 227 -43.12 -50.84 -22.33
C GLU A 227 -44.61 -50.74 -22.69
N PHE A 228 -45.18 -51.87 -23.15
CA PHE A 228 -46.57 -52.21 -23.51
C PHE A 228 -47.00 -52.16 -24.99
#